data_AF-A0A6M1SFD3-F1
#
_entry.id   AF-A0A6M1SFD3-F1
#
_cell.length_a   1.000
_cell.length_b   1.000
_cell.length_c   1.000
_cell.angle_alpha   90.00
_cell.angle_beta   90.00
_cell.angle_gamma   90.00
#
_symmetry.space_group_name_H-M   'P 1'
#
loop_
_entity.id
_entity.type
_entity.pdbx_description
1 polymer ?
#
loop_
_entity_poly.entity_id
_entity_poly.type
_entity_poly.pdbx_seq_one_letter_code
_entity_poly.pdbx_strand_id
1 'polypeptide(L)'
;AGLGGMGGAQPLAATMAGASMLAVECQPSRIEMRLRTGYLDRQAATLDEALALMAEAAATKKAVSVGLLGNAAEIFPELVRRGVRPDIVTDQTSAHDPINGYLPKGWTLAEWETKRASDPKAVEQASKTSMVGHVQAMLDFHAMGIPTLDYGNNIRQMAKDMGLANAFDFPGFVPAYIRPLFCRGIGPFRWEALSGDPEDIYKTDAKVKELLPDNKHLHNWLDMARQRIKFQGLPARICWVGLGDRHRLGLAFNEMVARGEVK
;
A
#
# COMPACT_ATOMS: atom_id res chain seq x y z
N ALA A 1 4.42 5.25 -4.61
CA ALA A 1 4.70 4.24 -5.66
C ALA A 1 4.89 2.85 -5.03
N GLY A 2 5.19 1.83 -5.84
CA GLY A 2 5.50 0.46 -5.40
C GLY A 2 4.27 -0.46 -5.34
N LEU A 3 4.27 -1.51 -6.14
CA LEU A 3 3.25 -2.56 -6.21
C LEU A 3 3.83 -3.92 -5.81
N GLY A 4 4.71 -3.92 -4.79
CA GLY A 4 5.25 -5.12 -4.16
C GLY A 4 4.23 -5.87 -3.31
N GLY A 5 4.68 -6.83 -2.47
CA GLY A 5 3.80 -7.62 -1.59
C GLY A 5 2.84 -6.78 -0.77
N MET A 6 3.40 -5.81 -0.02
CA MET A 6 2.63 -4.84 0.77
C MET A 6 2.16 -3.64 -0.06
N GLY A 7 3.03 -3.08 -0.91
CA GLY A 7 2.74 -1.98 -1.84
C GLY A 7 1.52 -2.19 -2.73
N GLY A 8 1.29 -3.44 -3.13
CA GLY A 8 0.15 -3.82 -3.95
C GLY A 8 -1.20 -3.71 -3.25
N ALA A 9 -1.25 -3.50 -1.93
CA ALA A 9 -2.49 -3.24 -1.21
C ALA A 9 -2.99 -1.80 -1.35
N GLN A 10 -2.09 -0.85 -1.68
CA GLN A 10 -2.43 0.58 -1.78
C GLN A 10 -3.59 0.88 -2.75
N PRO A 11 -3.64 0.31 -3.98
CA PRO A 11 -4.68 0.69 -4.94
C PRO A 11 -6.07 0.17 -4.54
N LEU A 12 -6.13 -1.04 -3.99
CA LEU A 12 -7.38 -1.56 -3.42
C LEU A 12 -7.82 -0.76 -2.18
N ALA A 13 -6.89 -0.43 -1.27
CA ALA A 13 -7.20 0.38 -0.10
C ALA A 13 -7.74 1.77 -0.49
N ALA A 14 -7.15 2.42 -1.49
CA ALA A 14 -7.62 3.70 -2.01
C ALA A 14 -9.05 3.59 -2.55
N THR A 15 -9.33 2.61 -3.41
CA THR A 15 -10.67 2.46 -4.00
C THR A 15 -11.73 2.01 -2.99
N MET A 16 -11.36 1.23 -1.96
CA MET A 16 -12.25 0.92 -0.83
C MET A 16 -12.53 2.15 0.05
N ALA A 17 -11.60 3.10 0.12
CA ALA A 17 -11.79 4.40 0.76
C ALA A 17 -12.53 5.42 -0.13
N GLY A 18 -12.88 5.04 -1.37
CA GLY A 18 -13.58 5.90 -2.33
C GLY A 18 -12.67 6.83 -3.14
N ALA A 19 -11.35 6.69 -3.02
CA ALA A 19 -10.37 7.47 -3.78
C ALA A 19 -9.89 6.69 -5.02
N SER A 20 -9.60 7.43 -6.10
CA SER A 20 -8.82 6.89 -7.21
C SER A 20 -7.33 6.95 -6.89
N MET A 21 -6.54 6.03 -7.47
CA MET A 21 -5.09 5.98 -7.22
C MET A 21 -4.32 5.76 -8.51
N LEU A 22 -3.27 6.57 -8.72
CA LEU A 22 -2.19 6.28 -9.66
C LEU A 22 -1.01 5.65 -8.90
N ALA A 23 -0.63 4.43 -9.27
CA ALA A 23 0.48 3.71 -8.66
C ALA A 23 1.59 3.44 -9.69
N VAL A 24 2.74 4.08 -9.50
CA VAL A 24 3.94 3.84 -10.31
C VAL A 24 4.65 2.57 -9.83
N GLU A 25 5.02 1.69 -10.75
CA GLU A 25 5.79 0.46 -10.49
C GLU A 25 6.77 0.20 -11.63
N CYS A 26 7.99 -0.23 -11.30
CA CYS A 26 9.07 -0.43 -12.27
C CYS A 26 9.11 -1.84 -12.89
N GLN A 27 8.52 -2.83 -12.23
CA GLN A 27 8.51 -4.24 -12.66
C GLN A 27 7.14 -4.63 -13.25
N PRO A 28 7.06 -4.97 -14.55
CA PRO A 28 5.80 -5.36 -15.20
C PRO A 28 5.09 -6.51 -14.49
N SER A 29 5.84 -7.54 -14.08
CA SER A 29 5.31 -8.71 -13.37
C SER A 29 4.61 -8.38 -12.05
N ARG A 30 4.98 -7.26 -11.41
CA ARG A 30 4.34 -6.79 -10.18
C ARG A 30 2.99 -6.16 -10.47
N ILE A 31 2.85 -5.40 -11.56
CA ILE A 31 1.59 -4.85 -12.05
C ILE A 31 0.64 -5.99 -12.43
N GLU A 32 1.11 -6.91 -13.29
CA GLU A 32 0.35 -8.07 -13.75
C GLU A 32 -0.20 -8.91 -12.59
N MET A 33 0.62 -9.13 -11.55
CA MET A 33 0.18 -9.84 -10.36
C MET A 33 -0.99 -9.12 -9.67
N ARG A 34 -1.00 -7.79 -9.58
CA ARG A 34 -2.06 -7.04 -8.88
C ARG A 34 -3.34 -6.96 -9.69
N LEU A 35 -3.23 -6.89 -11.02
CA LEU A 35 -4.38 -7.06 -11.92
C LEU A 35 -5.02 -8.45 -11.71
N ARG A 36 -4.21 -9.51 -11.73
CA ARG A 36 -4.69 -10.89 -11.53
C ARG A 36 -5.37 -11.09 -10.18
N THR A 37 -4.79 -10.57 -9.09
CA THR A 37 -5.36 -10.69 -7.75
C THR A 37 -6.54 -9.75 -7.48
N GLY A 38 -6.87 -8.84 -8.41
CA GLY A 38 -7.95 -7.85 -8.24
C GLY A 38 -7.59 -6.71 -7.29
N TYR A 39 -6.30 -6.49 -7.04
CA TYR A 39 -5.79 -5.39 -6.22
C TYR A 39 -5.50 -4.11 -7.02
N LEU A 40 -5.56 -4.20 -8.35
CA LEU A 40 -5.43 -3.09 -9.29
C LEU A 40 -6.48 -3.23 -10.39
N ASP A 41 -7.12 -2.14 -10.81
CA ASP A 41 -8.21 -2.18 -11.80
C ASP A 41 -7.69 -2.08 -13.24
N ARG A 42 -6.75 -1.17 -13.49
CA ARG A 42 -6.23 -0.90 -14.84
C ARG A 42 -4.72 -0.67 -14.84
N GLN A 43 -4.12 -0.87 -15.99
CA GLN A 43 -2.76 -0.42 -16.30
C GLN A 43 -2.84 0.59 -17.44
N ALA A 44 -2.13 1.71 -17.30
CA ALA A 44 -1.94 2.69 -18.38
C ALA A 44 -0.61 2.43 -19.10
N ALA A 45 -0.58 2.65 -20.40
CA ALA A 45 0.61 2.55 -21.23
C ALA A 45 1.50 3.81 -21.13
N THR A 46 0.90 4.97 -20.85
CA THR A 46 1.62 6.25 -20.72
C THR A 46 1.13 7.07 -19.53
N LEU A 47 1.95 8.05 -19.12
CA LEU A 47 1.55 9.00 -18.08
C LEU A 47 0.33 9.82 -18.50
N ASP A 48 0.22 10.20 -19.78
CA ASP A 48 -0.91 10.96 -20.31
C ASP A 48 -2.22 10.16 -20.22
N GLU A 49 -2.18 8.89 -20.61
CA GLU A 49 -3.32 7.98 -20.45
C GLU A 49 -3.70 7.80 -18.98
N ALA A 50 -2.69 7.62 -18.10
CA ALA A 50 -2.93 7.49 -16.67
C ALA A 50 -3.65 8.73 -16.11
N LEU A 51 -3.21 9.94 -16.48
CA LEU A 51 -3.83 11.19 -16.04
C LEU A 51 -5.24 11.37 -16.62
N ALA A 52 -5.49 10.95 -17.87
CA ALA A 52 -6.82 10.96 -18.47
C ALA A 52 -7.80 10.05 -17.72
N LEU A 53 -7.37 8.84 -17.37
CA LEU A 53 -8.17 7.90 -16.56
C LEU A 53 -8.49 8.46 -15.17
N MET A 54 -7.51 9.13 -14.54
CA MET A 54 -7.72 9.80 -13.24
C MET A 54 -8.73 10.94 -13.34
N ALA A 55 -8.66 11.75 -14.41
CA ALA A 55 -9.62 12.83 -14.65
C ALA A 55 -11.04 12.31 -14.93
N GLU A 56 -11.19 11.24 -15.72
CA GLU A 56 -12.47 10.58 -15.96
C GLU A 56 -13.09 10.05 -14.66
N ALA A 57 -12.28 9.41 -13.82
CA ALA A 57 -12.72 8.87 -12.53
C ALA A 57 -13.20 9.98 -11.58
N ALA A 58 -12.49 11.12 -11.54
CA ALA A 58 -12.89 12.29 -10.77
C ALA A 58 -14.22 12.88 -11.28
N ALA A 59 -14.39 13.00 -12.60
CA ALA A 59 -15.61 13.52 -13.21
C ALA A 59 -16.83 12.61 -12.97
N THR A 60 -16.63 11.29 -13.05
CA THR A 60 -17.71 10.30 -12.89
C THR A 60 -17.95 9.90 -11.43
N LYS A 61 -17.09 10.33 -10.50
CA LYS A 61 -17.09 9.92 -9.08
C LYS A 61 -17.05 8.41 -8.89
N LYS A 62 -16.37 7.70 -9.80
CA LYS A 62 -16.16 6.25 -9.72
C LYS A 62 -14.68 6.00 -9.43
N ALA A 63 -14.38 5.55 -8.22
CA ALA A 63 -13.01 5.26 -7.82
C ALA A 63 -12.38 4.21 -8.73
N VAL A 64 -11.15 4.47 -9.18
CA VAL A 64 -10.36 3.54 -10.01
C VAL A 64 -8.91 3.54 -9.56
N SER A 65 -8.29 2.38 -9.62
CA SER A 65 -6.85 2.22 -9.42
C SER A 65 -6.13 1.94 -10.74
N VAL A 66 -5.12 2.77 -11.04
CA VAL A 66 -4.36 2.75 -12.30
C VAL A 66 -2.88 2.51 -11.99
N GLY A 67 -2.33 1.43 -12.53
CA GLY A 67 -0.90 1.14 -12.49
C GLY A 67 -0.21 1.78 -13.67
N LEU A 68 0.95 2.39 -13.44
CA LEU A 68 1.80 2.93 -14.49
C LEU A 68 3.18 2.29 -14.41
N LEU A 69 3.60 1.67 -15.50
CA LEU A 69 4.95 1.13 -15.62
C LEU A 69 5.94 2.31 -15.74
N GLY A 70 6.88 2.41 -14.79
CA GLY A 70 7.89 3.46 -14.81
C GLY A 70 8.70 3.55 -13.52
N ASN A 71 9.69 4.43 -13.50
CA ASN A 71 10.49 4.70 -12.31
C ASN A 71 9.87 5.86 -11.49
N ALA A 72 9.62 5.65 -10.21
CA ALA A 72 9.06 6.70 -9.35
C ALA A 72 9.94 7.96 -9.25
N ALA A 73 11.27 7.81 -9.29
CA ALA A 73 12.23 8.92 -9.32
C ALA A 73 12.23 9.72 -10.63
N GLU A 74 11.50 9.26 -11.64
CA GLU A 74 11.26 9.97 -12.91
C GLU A 74 9.85 10.54 -12.96
N ILE A 75 8.85 9.70 -12.64
CA ILE A 75 7.44 10.07 -12.75
C ILE A 75 7.03 11.11 -11.71
N PHE A 76 7.49 11.02 -10.45
CA PHE A 76 7.09 11.99 -9.43
C PHE A 76 7.57 13.42 -9.76
N PRO A 77 8.86 13.65 -10.08
CA PRO A 77 9.31 14.95 -10.56
C PRO A 77 8.57 15.42 -11.82
N GLU A 78 8.24 14.53 -12.74
CA GLU A 78 7.49 14.87 -13.95
C GLU A 78 6.05 15.33 -13.64
N LEU A 79 5.37 14.69 -12.69
CA LEU A 79 4.05 15.11 -12.21
C LEU A 79 4.09 16.51 -11.59
N VAL A 80 5.11 16.79 -10.76
CA VAL A 80 5.35 18.12 -10.19
C VAL A 80 5.57 19.15 -11.31
N ARG A 81 6.45 18.86 -12.27
CA ARG A 81 6.77 19.74 -13.41
C ARG A 81 5.53 20.08 -14.25
N ARG A 82 4.62 19.12 -14.41
CA ARG A 82 3.34 19.31 -15.12
C ARG A 82 2.28 20.05 -14.30
N GLY A 83 2.54 20.36 -13.04
CA GLY A 83 1.57 21.01 -12.15
C GLY A 83 0.39 20.11 -11.79
N VAL A 84 0.55 18.79 -11.85
CA VAL A 84 -0.50 17.85 -11.42
C VAL A 84 -0.69 18.00 -9.91
N ARG A 85 -1.94 18.06 -9.44
CA ARG A 85 -2.26 18.20 -8.01
C ARG A 85 -3.03 16.97 -7.51
N PRO A 86 -2.35 15.88 -7.12
CA PRO A 86 -3.01 14.79 -6.41
C PRO A 86 -3.54 15.27 -5.05
N ASP A 87 -4.58 14.62 -4.53
CA ASP A 87 -5.14 14.95 -3.23
C ASP A 87 -4.31 14.39 -2.06
N ILE A 88 -3.56 13.31 -2.29
CA ILE A 88 -2.66 12.67 -1.31
C ILE A 88 -1.43 12.14 -2.04
N VAL A 89 -0.24 12.27 -1.45
CA VAL A 89 1.00 11.68 -1.95
C VAL A 89 1.64 10.80 -0.89
N THR A 90 2.07 9.60 -1.29
CA THR A 90 2.78 8.67 -0.42
C THR A 90 3.69 7.74 -1.24
N ASP A 91 4.60 7.05 -0.56
CA ASP A 91 5.43 6.02 -1.17
C ASP A 91 5.51 4.72 -0.36
N GLN A 92 5.57 3.60 -1.08
CA GLN A 92 5.77 2.26 -0.53
C GLN A 92 6.67 1.40 -1.43
N THR A 93 7.59 2.02 -2.17
CA THR A 93 8.74 1.29 -2.75
C THR A 93 9.55 0.64 -1.62
N SER A 94 10.39 -0.34 -1.93
CA SER A 94 11.24 -0.99 -0.92
C SER A 94 12.50 -0.16 -0.63
N ALA A 95 12.34 1.14 -0.35
CA ALA A 95 13.45 2.07 -0.08
C ALA A 95 14.31 1.69 1.13
N HIS A 96 13.79 0.88 2.05
CA HIS A 96 14.51 0.34 3.21
C HIS A 96 15.65 -0.60 2.84
N ASP A 97 15.62 -1.18 1.62
CA ASP A 97 16.70 -1.98 1.05
C ASP A 97 17.15 -1.32 -0.27
N PRO A 98 18.11 -0.39 -0.22
CA PRO A 98 18.57 0.34 -1.40
C PRO A 98 19.19 -0.56 -2.48
N ILE A 99 19.70 -1.73 -2.12
CA ILE A 99 20.36 -2.63 -3.08
C ILE A 99 19.30 -3.43 -3.84
N ASN A 100 18.34 -4.03 -3.13
CA ASN A 100 17.40 -4.97 -3.74
C ASN A 100 15.99 -4.42 -3.96
N GLY A 101 15.67 -3.27 -3.39
CA GLY A 101 14.30 -2.78 -3.26
C GLY A 101 13.95 -1.53 -4.06
N TYR A 102 14.94 -0.79 -4.56
CA TYR A 102 14.72 0.48 -5.28
C TYR A 102 15.52 0.51 -6.58
N LEU A 103 14.84 0.66 -7.71
CA LEU A 103 15.47 0.77 -9.03
C LEU A 103 16.08 2.18 -9.20
N PRO A 104 17.39 2.32 -9.44
CA PRO A 104 17.98 3.62 -9.73
C PRO A 104 17.36 4.28 -10.98
N LYS A 105 17.26 5.60 -10.97
CA LYS A 105 16.78 6.41 -12.10
C LYS A 105 17.66 6.17 -13.34
N GLY A 106 17.03 6.05 -14.51
CA GLY A 106 17.72 5.78 -15.77
C GLY A 106 18.28 4.37 -15.95
N TRP A 107 18.11 3.46 -14.97
CA TRP A 107 18.54 2.07 -15.08
C TRP A 107 17.41 1.18 -15.56
N THR A 108 17.76 0.18 -16.35
CA THR A 108 16.86 -0.94 -16.68
C THR A 108 16.85 -1.99 -15.57
N LEU A 109 15.83 -2.86 -15.56
CA LEU A 109 15.76 -3.99 -14.62
C LEU A 109 16.93 -4.97 -14.79
N ALA A 110 17.37 -5.22 -16.03
CA ALA A 110 18.46 -6.13 -16.34
C ALA A 110 19.82 -5.60 -15.84
N GLU A 111 20.07 -4.30 -16.04
CA GLU A 111 21.26 -3.64 -15.50
C GLU A 111 21.26 -3.68 -13.98
N TRP A 112 20.11 -3.37 -13.35
CA TRP A 112 19.98 -3.43 -11.90
C TRP A 112 20.23 -4.83 -11.35
N GLU A 113 19.65 -5.86 -11.97
CA GLU A 113 19.86 -7.25 -11.58
C GLU A 113 21.33 -7.67 -11.69
N THR A 114 21.98 -7.35 -12.80
CA THR A 114 23.41 -7.65 -13.00
C THR A 114 24.29 -6.93 -11.97
N LYS A 115 24.04 -5.63 -11.74
CA LYS A 115 24.85 -4.80 -10.84
C LYS A 115 24.67 -5.15 -9.37
N ARG A 116 23.50 -5.66 -8.95
CA ARG A 116 23.30 -6.17 -7.58
C ARG A 116 24.30 -7.28 -7.23
N ALA A 117 24.61 -8.15 -8.19
CA ALA A 117 25.57 -9.22 -8.00
C ALA A 117 27.03 -8.73 -8.14
N SER A 118 27.31 -7.91 -9.16
CA SER A 118 28.69 -7.52 -9.48
C SER A 118 29.25 -6.38 -8.62
N ASP A 119 28.41 -5.42 -8.23
CA ASP A 119 28.80 -4.21 -7.48
C ASP A 119 27.63 -3.63 -6.66
N PRO A 120 27.26 -4.30 -5.55
CA PRO A 120 26.13 -3.88 -4.71
C PRO A 120 26.31 -2.49 -4.10
N LYS A 121 27.55 -2.04 -3.86
CA LYS A 121 27.82 -0.70 -3.30
C LYS A 121 27.47 0.40 -4.32
N ALA A 122 27.80 0.20 -5.59
CA ALA A 122 27.37 1.12 -6.64
C ALA A 122 25.85 1.18 -6.77
N VAL A 123 25.15 0.05 -6.61
CA VAL A 123 23.68 0.02 -6.60
C VAL A 123 23.12 0.81 -5.43
N GLU A 124 23.61 0.55 -4.21
CA GLU A 124 23.17 1.29 -3.01
C GLU A 124 23.30 2.81 -3.21
N GLN A 125 24.46 3.25 -3.70
CA GLN A 125 24.74 4.67 -3.94
C GLN A 125 23.79 5.25 -5.00
N ALA A 126 23.58 4.55 -6.12
CA ALA A 126 22.71 5.01 -7.20
C ALA A 126 21.23 5.04 -6.79
N SER A 127 20.78 4.05 -6.01
CA SER A 127 19.43 3.99 -5.45
C SER A 127 19.17 5.13 -4.48
N LYS A 128 20.05 5.34 -3.51
CA LYS A 128 19.93 6.45 -2.55
C LYS A 128 19.96 7.82 -3.24
N THR A 129 20.82 7.99 -4.25
CA THR A 129 20.83 9.21 -5.09
C THR A 129 19.49 9.43 -5.79
N SER A 130 18.87 8.36 -6.29
CA SER A 130 17.55 8.43 -6.95
C SER A 130 16.41 8.72 -5.97
N MET A 131 16.50 8.23 -4.73
CA MET A 131 15.54 8.53 -3.67
C MET A 131 15.53 10.03 -3.31
N VAL A 132 16.66 10.74 -3.41
CA VAL A 132 16.69 12.19 -3.18
C VAL A 132 15.75 12.92 -4.14
N GLY A 133 15.82 12.63 -5.45
CA GLY A 133 14.94 13.25 -6.44
C GLY A 133 13.47 12.89 -6.24
N HIS A 134 13.18 11.66 -5.80
CA HIS A 134 11.82 11.23 -5.47
C HIS A 134 11.28 11.97 -4.23
N VAL A 135 12.05 12.02 -3.14
CA VAL A 135 11.65 12.72 -1.91
C VAL A 135 11.55 14.23 -2.13
N GLN A 136 12.41 14.83 -2.96
CA GLN A 136 12.27 16.23 -3.35
C GLN A 136 10.92 16.48 -4.03
N ALA A 137 10.50 15.64 -4.97
CA ALA A 137 9.19 15.78 -5.59
C ALA A 137 8.03 15.61 -4.58
N MET A 138 8.18 14.74 -3.58
CA MET A 138 7.21 14.64 -2.48
C MET A 138 7.18 15.92 -1.62
N LEU A 139 8.33 16.53 -1.34
CA LEU A 139 8.41 17.83 -0.67
C LEU A 139 7.79 18.94 -1.49
N ASP A 140 7.97 18.93 -2.82
CA ASP A 140 7.37 19.92 -3.71
C ASP A 140 5.84 19.83 -3.67
N PHE A 141 5.27 18.62 -3.68
CA PHE A 141 3.83 18.44 -3.45
C PHE A 141 3.40 18.91 -2.07
N HIS A 142 4.18 18.60 -1.03
CA HIS A 142 3.91 19.06 0.33
C HIS A 142 3.86 20.59 0.41
N ALA A 143 4.79 21.28 -0.24
CA ALA A 143 4.84 22.74 -0.33
C ALA A 143 3.65 23.34 -1.08
N MET A 144 3.02 22.58 -1.99
CA MET A 144 1.74 22.95 -2.63
C MET A 144 0.51 22.74 -1.73
N GLY A 145 0.70 22.38 -0.46
CA GLY A 145 -0.34 22.11 0.52
C GLY A 145 -1.00 20.73 0.38
N ILE A 146 -0.41 19.83 -0.40
CA ILE A 146 -0.95 18.48 -0.60
C ILE A 146 -0.55 17.59 0.59
N PRO A 147 -1.51 16.91 1.25
CA PRO A 147 -1.23 15.87 2.23
C PRO A 147 -0.21 14.86 1.71
N THR A 148 1.01 14.93 2.24
CA THR A 148 2.11 14.06 1.86
C THR A 148 2.57 13.31 3.10
N LEU A 149 2.79 12.01 2.96
CA LEU A 149 3.21 11.17 4.08
C LEU A 149 4.22 10.10 3.65
N ASP A 150 5.03 9.70 4.61
CA ASP A 150 5.87 8.51 4.52
C ASP A 150 5.11 7.29 5.04
N TYR A 151 5.07 6.22 4.24
CA TYR A 151 4.37 4.99 4.57
C TYR A 151 5.30 3.91 5.15
N GLY A 152 6.31 4.31 5.93
CA GLY A 152 7.10 3.39 6.73
C GLY A 152 8.11 2.55 5.94
N ASN A 153 8.58 3.04 4.79
CA ASN A 153 9.65 2.39 4.02
C ASN A 153 11.02 3.06 4.19
N ASN A 154 11.13 4.04 5.10
CA ASN A 154 12.36 4.75 5.44
C ASN A 154 12.95 5.63 4.33
N ILE A 155 12.19 5.94 3.27
CA ILE A 155 12.69 6.72 2.12
C ILE A 155 13.20 8.11 2.52
N ARG A 156 12.57 8.76 3.51
CA ARG A 156 13.01 10.06 4.03
C ARG A 156 14.40 10.00 4.65
N GLN A 157 14.72 8.94 5.40
CA GLN A 157 16.05 8.77 5.97
C GLN A 157 17.09 8.55 4.89
N MET A 158 16.79 7.72 3.88
CA MET A 158 17.70 7.48 2.75
C MET A 158 18.04 8.78 2.01
N ALA A 159 17.05 9.65 1.79
CA ALA A 159 17.29 10.96 1.17
C ALA A 159 18.05 11.91 2.09
N LYS A 160 17.75 11.92 3.40
CA LYS A 160 18.48 12.74 4.39
C LYS A 160 19.95 12.37 4.48
N ASP A 161 20.27 11.08 4.49
CA ASP A 161 21.66 10.57 4.53
C ASP A 161 22.46 11.01 3.29
N MET A 162 21.77 11.31 2.20
CA MET A 162 22.31 11.84 0.95
C MET A 162 22.33 13.38 0.88
N GLY A 163 22.03 14.07 1.97
CA GLY A 163 22.14 15.53 2.09
C GLY A 163 20.84 16.32 1.91
N LEU A 164 19.68 15.66 1.71
CA LEU A 164 18.39 16.35 1.65
C LEU A 164 17.93 16.73 3.07
N ALA A 165 18.38 17.89 3.56
CA ALA A 165 18.23 18.31 4.96
C ALA A 165 16.78 18.32 5.46
N ASN A 166 15.84 18.70 4.59
CA ASN A 166 14.42 18.85 4.90
C ASN A 166 13.56 17.63 4.51
N ALA A 167 14.19 16.45 4.29
CA ALA A 167 13.49 15.22 3.95
C ALA A 167 12.40 14.78 4.95
N PHE A 168 12.39 15.33 6.17
CA PHE A 168 11.45 15.00 7.23
C PHE A 168 10.32 16.03 7.41
N ASP A 169 10.20 17.02 6.53
CA ASP A 169 9.16 18.05 6.64
C ASP A 169 7.74 17.48 6.49
N PHE A 170 7.58 16.36 5.76
CA PHE A 170 6.33 15.59 5.76
C PHE A 170 6.37 14.43 6.78
N PRO A 171 5.25 14.17 7.49
CA PRO A 171 5.22 13.22 8.60
C PRO A 171 5.17 11.76 8.14
N GLY A 172 5.45 10.85 9.08
CA GLY A 172 5.14 9.43 8.90
C GLY A 172 3.66 9.14 9.15
N PHE A 173 3.12 8.11 8.51
CA PHE A 173 1.70 7.74 8.66
C PHE A 173 1.29 7.40 10.11
N VAL A 174 2.20 6.86 10.92
CA VAL A 174 1.92 6.52 12.33
C VAL A 174 1.62 7.75 13.17
N PRO A 175 2.53 8.73 13.33
CA PRO A 175 2.25 9.94 14.10
C PRO A 175 1.09 10.74 13.52
N ALA A 176 0.91 10.75 12.18
CA ALA A 176 -0.12 11.54 11.53
C ALA A 176 -1.54 10.96 11.70
N TYR A 177 -1.70 9.63 11.59
CA TYR A 177 -3.03 9.01 11.45
C TYR A 177 -3.27 7.83 12.39
N ILE A 178 -2.28 6.97 12.62
CA ILE A 178 -2.51 5.65 13.23
C ILE A 178 -2.32 5.65 14.75
N ARG A 179 -1.50 6.55 15.32
CA ARG A 179 -1.18 6.56 16.75
C ARG A 179 -2.43 6.54 17.67
N PRO A 180 -3.53 7.27 17.39
CA PRO A 180 -4.74 7.20 18.22
C PRO A 180 -5.40 5.80 18.25
N LEU A 181 -5.20 4.98 17.23
CA LEU A 181 -5.64 3.57 17.23
C LEU A 181 -4.75 2.74 18.17
N PHE A 182 -3.43 2.92 18.08
CA PHE A 182 -2.47 2.21 18.93
C PHE A 182 -2.65 2.52 20.41
N CYS A 183 -3.01 3.75 20.78
CA CYS A 183 -3.32 4.12 22.17
C CYS A 183 -4.48 3.31 22.79
N ARG A 184 -5.33 2.69 21.96
CA ARG A 184 -6.44 1.81 22.37
C ARG A 184 -6.14 0.32 22.17
N GLY A 185 -4.88 -0.02 21.89
CA GLY A 185 -4.45 -1.37 21.53
C GLY A 185 -5.00 -1.86 20.18
N ILE A 186 -5.60 -0.98 19.36
CA ILE A 186 -6.14 -1.35 18.05
C ILE A 186 -4.98 -1.48 17.07
N GLY A 187 -4.91 -2.60 16.36
CA GLY A 187 -3.86 -2.85 15.38
C GLY A 187 -4.25 -3.96 14.41
N PRO A 188 -3.34 -4.37 13.50
CA PRO A 188 -3.63 -5.28 12.40
C PRO A 188 -3.74 -6.75 12.86
N PHE A 189 -4.75 -7.02 13.69
CA PHE A 189 -5.11 -8.36 14.13
C PHE A 189 -5.60 -9.19 12.95
N ARG A 190 -5.25 -10.47 12.94
CA ARG A 190 -5.51 -11.38 11.82
C ARG A 190 -5.64 -12.82 12.30
N TRP A 191 -6.33 -13.62 11.50
CA TRP A 191 -6.44 -15.06 11.68
C TRP A 191 -6.52 -15.75 10.31
N GLU A 192 -6.26 -17.05 10.28
CA GLU A 192 -6.28 -17.89 9.08
C GLU A 192 -6.99 -19.22 9.37
N ALA A 193 -7.65 -19.77 8.35
CA ALA A 193 -8.32 -21.06 8.43
C ALA A 193 -7.37 -22.17 7.93
N LEU A 194 -6.85 -22.98 8.87
CA LEU A 194 -5.91 -24.06 8.55
C LEU A 194 -6.54 -25.18 7.70
N SER A 195 -7.87 -25.30 7.73
CA SER A 195 -8.65 -26.20 6.87
C SER A 195 -8.48 -25.90 5.38
N GLY A 196 -8.09 -24.66 5.02
CA GLY A 196 -8.10 -24.18 3.64
C GLY A 196 -9.50 -23.82 3.12
N ASP A 197 -10.55 -23.97 3.94
CA ASP A 197 -11.93 -23.71 3.52
C ASP A 197 -12.31 -22.23 3.73
N PRO A 198 -12.68 -21.48 2.68
CA PRO A 198 -13.07 -20.08 2.80
C PRO A 198 -14.32 -19.87 3.66
N GLU A 199 -15.19 -20.88 3.78
CA GLU A 199 -16.39 -20.79 4.62
C GLU A 199 -16.04 -20.59 6.10
N ASP A 200 -14.89 -21.07 6.56
CA ASP A 200 -14.46 -20.85 7.95
C ASP A 200 -14.13 -19.37 8.20
N ILE A 201 -13.60 -18.67 7.20
CA ILE A 201 -13.43 -17.20 7.27
C ILE A 201 -14.78 -16.49 7.24
N TYR A 202 -15.75 -16.92 6.42
CA TYR A 202 -17.06 -16.28 6.40
C TYR A 202 -17.84 -16.49 7.70
N LYS A 203 -17.71 -17.65 8.34
CA LYS A 203 -18.29 -17.91 9.66
C LYS A 203 -17.64 -17.06 10.74
N THR A 204 -16.32 -16.93 10.72
CA THR A 204 -15.62 -16.04 11.66
C THR A 204 -15.95 -14.56 11.41
N ASP A 205 -16.10 -14.11 10.15
CA ASP A 205 -16.60 -12.78 9.81
C ASP A 205 -17.99 -12.53 10.44
N ALA A 206 -18.90 -13.50 10.34
CA ALA A 206 -20.23 -13.41 10.96
C ALA A 206 -20.15 -13.36 12.50
N LYS A 207 -19.31 -14.20 13.12
CA LYS A 207 -19.10 -14.20 14.57
C LYS A 207 -18.54 -12.87 15.07
N VAL A 208 -17.63 -12.24 14.32
CA VAL A 208 -17.10 -10.91 14.68
C VAL A 208 -18.23 -9.88 14.71
N LYS A 209 -19.14 -9.90 13.73
CA LYS A 209 -20.30 -8.98 13.70
C LYS A 209 -21.24 -9.20 14.88
N GLU A 210 -21.48 -10.45 15.26
CA GLU A 210 -22.31 -10.81 16.42
C GLU A 210 -21.71 -10.28 17.73
N LEU A 211 -20.40 -10.39 17.92
CA LEU A 211 -19.71 -9.98 19.16
C LEU A 211 -19.49 -8.47 19.27
N LEU A 212 -19.52 -7.75 18.14
CA LEU A 212 -19.29 -6.32 18.02
C LEU A 212 -20.43 -5.66 17.22
N PRO A 213 -21.69 -5.74 17.66
CA PRO A 213 -22.87 -5.40 16.86
C PRO A 213 -22.94 -3.91 16.50
N ASP A 214 -22.44 -3.03 17.38
CA ASP A 214 -22.54 -1.58 17.19
C ASP A 214 -21.41 -0.99 16.33
N ASN A 215 -20.40 -1.78 15.97
CA ASN A 215 -19.25 -1.31 15.22
C ASN A 215 -19.52 -1.29 13.70
N LYS A 216 -20.32 -0.33 13.26
CA LYS A 216 -20.72 -0.16 11.85
C LYS A 216 -19.54 -0.08 10.88
N HIS A 217 -18.46 0.61 11.27
CA HIS A 217 -17.26 0.73 10.44
C HIS A 217 -16.58 -0.63 10.24
N LEU A 218 -16.46 -1.43 11.30
CA LEU A 218 -15.92 -2.79 11.23
C LEU A 218 -16.81 -3.70 10.37
N HIS A 219 -18.13 -3.58 10.48
CA HIS A 219 -19.05 -4.39 9.67
C HIS A 219 -18.89 -4.08 8.19
N ASN A 220 -18.85 -2.79 7.83
CA ASN A 220 -18.58 -2.36 6.47
C ASN A 220 -17.20 -2.84 5.96
N TRP A 221 -16.18 -2.81 6.83
CA TRP A 221 -14.87 -3.41 6.50
C TRP A 221 -14.99 -4.89 6.14
N LEU A 222 -15.69 -5.70 6.94
CA LEU A 222 -15.87 -7.13 6.66
C LEU A 222 -16.68 -7.37 5.37
N ASP A 223 -17.71 -6.57 5.12
CA ASP A 223 -18.52 -6.66 3.89
C ASP A 223 -17.70 -6.34 2.64
N MET A 224 -16.95 -5.24 2.66
CA MET A 224 -16.05 -4.90 1.57
C MET A 224 -14.94 -5.95 1.41
N ALA A 225 -14.39 -6.45 2.51
CA ALA A 225 -13.35 -7.47 2.48
C ALA A 225 -13.84 -8.77 1.86
N ARG A 226 -15.08 -9.19 2.13
CA ARG A 226 -15.70 -10.36 1.47
C ARG A 226 -15.94 -10.13 -0.03
N GLN A 227 -16.35 -8.93 -0.43
CA GLN A 227 -16.68 -8.62 -1.82
C GLN A 227 -15.45 -8.35 -2.70
N ARG A 228 -14.40 -7.76 -2.13
CA ARG A 228 -13.29 -7.17 -2.89
C ARG A 228 -11.95 -7.88 -2.70
N ILE A 229 -11.76 -8.63 -1.61
CA ILE A 229 -10.47 -9.29 -1.33
C ILE A 229 -10.56 -10.76 -1.71
N LYS A 230 -9.77 -11.17 -2.71
CA LYS A 230 -9.56 -12.58 -3.04
C LYS A 230 -8.57 -13.21 -2.08
N PHE A 231 -8.87 -14.40 -1.57
CA PHE A 231 -7.92 -15.15 -0.73
C PHE A 231 -6.67 -15.57 -1.52
N GLN A 232 -5.54 -15.67 -0.82
CA GLN A 232 -4.25 -16.06 -1.36
C GLN A 232 -3.60 -17.09 -0.43
N GLY A 233 -3.48 -18.35 -0.89
CA GLY A 233 -3.07 -19.46 -0.01
C GLY A 233 -4.21 -19.87 0.92
N LEU A 234 -3.92 -20.06 2.21
CA LEU A 234 -4.96 -20.30 3.21
C LEU A 234 -5.90 -19.09 3.29
N PRO A 235 -7.23 -19.30 3.36
CA PRO A 235 -8.17 -18.23 3.63
C PRO A 235 -7.81 -17.54 4.94
N ALA A 236 -7.63 -16.22 4.89
CA ALA A 236 -7.23 -15.42 6.04
C ALA A 236 -7.97 -14.08 6.03
N ARG A 237 -8.15 -13.52 7.23
CA ARG A 237 -8.79 -12.22 7.43
C ARG A 237 -7.91 -11.33 8.28
N ILE A 238 -7.79 -10.07 7.86
CA ILE A 238 -7.29 -8.98 8.69
C ILE A 238 -8.48 -8.15 9.17
N CYS A 239 -8.48 -7.79 10.45
CA CYS A 239 -9.50 -6.94 11.05
C CYS A 239 -8.90 -6.15 12.21
N TRP A 240 -9.00 -4.83 12.17
CA TRP A 240 -8.39 -3.99 13.20
C TRP A 240 -9.24 -3.96 14.47
N VAL A 241 -8.77 -4.63 15.51
CA VAL A 241 -9.45 -4.72 16.83
C VAL A 241 -8.48 -4.45 17.98
N GLY A 242 -9.03 -3.95 19.08
CA GLY A 242 -8.31 -3.38 20.22
C GLY A 242 -8.14 -4.28 21.44
N LEU A 243 -7.57 -3.69 22.49
CA LEU A 243 -7.64 -4.26 23.83
C LEU A 243 -9.12 -4.47 24.22
N GLY A 244 -9.43 -5.59 24.84
CA GLY A 244 -10.81 -6.00 25.14
C GLY A 244 -11.40 -6.92 24.07
N ASP A 245 -11.32 -6.57 22.79
CA ASP A 245 -11.99 -7.36 21.75
C ASP A 245 -11.16 -8.53 21.22
N ARG A 246 -9.82 -8.40 21.20
CA ARG A 246 -8.93 -9.46 20.71
C ARG A 246 -9.11 -10.79 21.45
N HIS A 247 -9.16 -10.77 22.77
CA HIS A 247 -9.30 -12.00 23.56
C HIS A 247 -10.71 -12.61 23.43
N ARG A 248 -11.75 -11.76 23.37
CA ARG A 248 -13.14 -12.19 23.15
C ARG A 248 -13.29 -12.92 21.82
N LEU A 249 -12.74 -12.35 20.74
CA LEU A 249 -12.72 -12.99 19.42
C LEU A 249 -11.92 -14.29 19.43
N GLY A 250 -10.72 -14.29 20.02
CA GLY A 250 -9.88 -15.49 20.10
C GLY A 250 -10.57 -16.65 20.83
N LEU A 251 -11.22 -16.39 21.98
CA LEU A 251 -11.98 -17.40 22.72
C LEU A 251 -13.18 -17.91 21.93
N ALA A 252 -13.93 -17.01 21.27
CA ALA A 252 -15.06 -17.39 20.44
C ALA A 252 -14.65 -18.25 19.24
N PHE A 253 -13.57 -17.89 18.55
CA PHE A 253 -13.04 -18.71 17.44
C PHE A 253 -12.59 -20.08 17.93
N ASN A 254 -11.93 -20.16 19.09
CA ASN A 254 -11.55 -21.43 19.69
C ASN A 254 -12.77 -22.31 20.05
N GLU A 255 -13.83 -21.70 20.55
CA GLU A 255 -15.09 -22.41 20.82
C GLU A 255 -15.77 -22.91 19.53
N MET A 256 -15.75 -22.11 18.46
CA MET A 256 -16.24 -22.53 17.14
C MET A 256 -15.48 -23.76 16.63
N VAL A 257 -14.16 -23.82 16.82
CA VAL A 257 -13.35 -25.01 16.49
C VAL A 257 -13.78 -26.21 17.35
N ALA A 258 -13.88 -26.03 18.68
CA ALA A 258 -14.26 -27.10 19.60
C ALA A 258 -15.65 -27.69 19.30
N ARG A 259 -16.58 -26.88 18.77
CA ARG A 259 -17.93 -27.29 18.35
C ARG A 259 -18.00 -27.82 16.91
N GLY A 260 -16.90 -27.78 16.15
CA GLY A 260 -16.88 -28.13 14.73
C GLY A 260 -17.65 -27.17 13.83
N GLU A 261 -17.91 -25.94 14.30
CA GLU A 261 -18.53 -24.88 13.49
C GLU A 261 -17.58 -24.40 12.39
N VAL A 262 -16.27 -24.42 12.66
CA VAL A 262 -15.18 -24.26 11.68
C VAL A 262 -14.32 -25.52 11.67
N LYS A 263 -13.67 -25.84 10.54
CA LYS A 263 -12.98 -27.12 10.32
C LYS A 263 -11.53 -27.14 10.77
#